data_AF-A0A524AK22-F1
#
_entry.id   AF-A0A524AK22-F1
#
_cell.length_a   1.000
_cell.length_b   1.000
_cell.length_c   1.000
_cell.angle_alpha   90.00
_cell.angle_beta   90.00
_cell.angle_gamma   90.00
#
_symmetry.space_group_name_H-M   'P 1'
#
loop_
_entity.id
_entity.type
_entity.pdbx_description
1 polymer ?
#
loop_
_entity_poly.entity_id
_entity_poly.type
_entity_poly.pdbx_seq_one_letter_code
_entity_poly.pdbx_strand_id
1 'polypeptide(L)'
;MRQREKQEEGKVTIAFTLNTKKHPEIWAWLQSQPPYRRSRAIREALKAYMEADALAVGPLLRESRKNGHLYGAGINTRNVSERVKVLAVALGIEGLSAHDCRHYWATQAARSGTPVDRLQDAGGWTSPAMPLHYIEAAKIANEGVVLD
;
A
#
# COMPACT_ATOMS: atom_id res chain seq x y z
N MET A 1 -17.72 -11.53 -43.82
CA MET A 1 -17.54 -11.83 -42.39
C MET A 1 -16.49 -10.89 -41.83
N ARG A 2 -16.83 -10.05 -40.84
CA ARG A 2 -15.88 -9.17 -40.14
C ARG A 2 -15.48 -9.85 -38.83
N GLN A 3 -14.22 -10.26 -38.69
CA GLN A 3 -13.69 -10.62 -37.38
C GLN A 3 -13.12 -9.35 -36.74
N ARG A 4 -13.69 -8.95 -35.60
CA ARG A 4 -13.12 -7.93 -34.73
C ARG A 4 -12.18 -8.65 -33.77
N GLU A 5 -10.88 -8.47 -33.94
CA GLU A 5 -9.88 -8.87 -32.95
C GLU A 5 -10.09 -8.02 -31.70
N LYS A 6 -10.44 -8.67 -30.58
CA LYS A 6 -10.45 -8.05 -29.26
C LYS A 6 -9.00 -7.86 -28.84
N GLN A 7 -8.57 -6.61 -28.73
CA GLN A 7 -7.34 -6.25 -28.02
C GLN A 7 -7.53 -6.59 -26.53
N GLU A 8 -6.76 -7.55 -26.03
CA GLU A 8 -6.66 -7.83 -24.60
C GLU A 8 -5.79 -6.73 -23.94
N GLU A 9 -6.45 -5.84 -23.20
CA GLU A 9 -5.77 -4.84 -22.36
C GLU A 9 -5.07 -5.55 -21.19
N GLY A 10 -3.80 -5.89 -21.39
CA GLY A 10 -2.91 -6.39 -20.35
C GLY A 10 -2.71 -5.34 -19.25
N LYS A 11 -3.23 -5.62 -18.06
CA LYS A 11 -3.13 -4.77 -16.87
C LYS A 11 -1.67 -4.63 -16.43
N VAL A 12 -1.10 -3.44 -16.56
CA VAL A 12 0.27 -3.11 -16.12
C VAL A 12 0.35 -3.15 -14.60
N THR A 13 1.22 -4.02 -14.07
CA THR A 13 1.58 -4.05 -12.65
C THR A 13 2.79 -3.15 -12.43
N ILE A 14 2.61 -2.03 -11.74
CA ILE A 14 3.71 -1.15 -11.33
C ILE A 14 4.35 -1.76 -10.08
N ALA A 15 5.51 -2.41 -10.25
CA ALA A 15 6.38 -2.82 -9.15
C ALA A 15 7.39 -1.69 -8.88
N PHE A 16 7.29 -1.03 -7.73
CA PHE A 16 8.31 -0.06 -7.32
C PHE A 16 9.51 -0.80 -6.71
N THR A 17 10.60 -0.87 -7.46
CA THR A 17 11.92 -1.23 -6.96
C THR A 17 12.61 0.05 -6.49
N LEU A 18 12.80 0.21 -5.17
CA LEU A 18 13.54 1.33 -4.61
C LEU A 18 15.03 0.97 -4.51
N ASN A 19 15.80 1.35 -5.52
CA ASN A 19 17.26 1.29 -5.47
C ASN A 19 17.82 2.62 -4.94
N THR A 20 18.11 2.66 -3.65
CA THR A 20 18.59 3.87 -2.95
C THR A 20 20.01 4.28 -3.32
N LYS A 21 20.80 3.41 -3.98
CA LYS A 21 22.14 3.76 -4.48
C LYS A 21 22.12 4.42 -5.87
N LYS A 22 21.11 4.13 -6.70
CA LYS A 22 20.95 4.74 -8.03
C LYS A 22 20.08 5.99 -8.04
N HIS A 23 19.30 6.21 -6.98
CA HIS A 23 18.33 7.30 -6.88
C HIS A 23 18.43 8.06 -5.55
N PRO A 24 19.53 8.79 -5.29
CA PRO A 24 19.71 9.60 -4.08
C PRO A 24 18.61 10.68 -3.93
N GLU A 25 18.00 11.11 -5.02
CA GLU A 25 16.85 12.00 -5.05
C GLU A 25 15.63 11.41 -4.37
N ILE A 26 15.46 10.08 -4.37
CA ILE A 26 14.37 9.44 -3.65
C ILE A 26 14.66 9.42 -2.16
N TRP A 27 15.90 9.19 -1.74
CA TRP A 27 16.28 9.31 -0.33
C TRP A 27 16.15 10.75 0.18
N ALA A 28 16.62 11.73 -0.59
CA ALA A 28 16.46 13.14 -0.31
C ALA A 28 14.98 13.56 -0.30
N TRP A 29 14.17 13.06 -1.24
CA TRP A 29 12.72 13.22 -1.24
C TRP A 29 12.07 12.57 -0.03
N LEU A 30 12.52 11.37 0.38
CA LEU A 30 11.97 10.70 1.54
C LEU A 30 12.24 11.48 2.83
N GLN A 31 13.37 12.20 2.91
CA GLN A 31 13.80 13.04 4.03
C GLN A 31 13.24 14.47 3.98
N SER A 32 12.98 15.02 2.80
CA SER A 32 12.43 16.39 2.63
C SER A 32 10.92 16.46 2.84
N GLN A 33 10.24 15.32 2.97
CA GLN A 33 8.82 15.30 3.30
C GLN A 33 8.60 15.58 4.79
N PRO A 34 7.73 16.54 5.14
CA PRO A 34 7.50 16.91 6.52
C PRO A 34 6.87 15.76 7.34
N PRO A 35 7.07 15.75 8.67
CA PRO A 35 6.80 14.60 9.55
C PRO A 35 5.34 14.13 9.62
N TYR A 36 4.38 14.89 9.08
CA TYR A 36 2.96 14.50 9.00
C TYR A 36 2.62 13.61 7.79
N ARG A 37 3.57 13.34 6.88
CA ARG A 37 3.31 12.56 5.64
C ARG A 37 3.68 11.07 5.69
N ARG A 38 4.24 10.58 6.80
CA ARG A 38 4.35 9.13 7.12
C ARG A 38 4.17 8.95 8.61
N SER A 39 3.36 7.96 9.02
CA SER A 39 3.24 7.67 10.45
C SER A 39 4.65 7.42 11.03
N ARG A 40 4.92 7.98 12.20
CA ARG A 40 6.19 7.77 12.92
C ARG A 40 6.52 6.28 13.01
N ALA A 41 5.50 5.45 13.27
CA ALA A 41 5.58 4.00 13.29
C ALA A 41 6.14 3.38 12.00
N ILE A 42 5.72 3.84 10.82
CA ILE A 42 6.26 3.33 9.54
C ILE A 42 7.76 3.68 9.42
N ARG A 43 8.18 4.87 9.86
CA ARG A 43 9.60 5.27 9.81
C ARG A 43 10.45 4.42 10.75
N GLU A 44 9.99 4.21 11.97
CA GLU A 44 10.69 3.39 12.97
C GLU A 44 10.77 1.93 12.50
N ALA A 45 9.67 1.36 11.99
CA ALA A 45 9.65 0.00 11.44
C ALA A 45 10.58 -0.16 10.23
N LEU A 46 10.56 0.81 9.31
CA LEU A 46 11.45 0.79 8.15
C LEU A 46 12.92 0.89 8.57
N LYS A 47 13.25 1.77 9.54
CA LYS A 47 14.61 1.89 10.06
C LYS A 47 15.09 0.57 10.67
N ALA A 48 14.29 -0.03 11.56
CA ALA A 48 14.61 -1.32 12.17
C ALA A 48 14.83 -2.42 11.13
N TYR A 49 13.96 -2.49 10.12
CA TYR A 49 14.11 -3.45 9.02
C TYR A 49 15.37 -3.19 8.18
N MET A 50 15.71 -1.93 7.90
CA MET A 50 16.91 -1.57 7.16
C MET A 50 18.19 -1.94 7.92
N GLU A 51 18.19 -1.82 9.25
CA GLU A 51 19.32 -2.16 10.10
C GLU A 51 19.49 -3.67 10.30
N ALA A 52 18.38 -4.41 10.38
CA ALA A 52 18.41 -5.85 10.68
C ALA A 52 18.47 -6.75 9.44
N ASP A 53 17.65 -6.45 8.42
CA ASP A 53 17.26 -7.44 7.43
C ASP A 53 17.52 -7.01 5.98
N ALA A 54 17.46 -5.72 5.66
CA ALA A 54 17.52 -5.25 4.28
C ALA A 54 18.87 -5.55 3.61
N LEU A 55 18.82 -5.79 2.29
CA LEU A 55 20.04 -5.94 1.51
C LEU A 55 20.70 -4.56 1.28
N ALA A 56 22.03 -4.54 1.29
CA ALA A 56 22.79 -3.32 1.01
C ALA A 56 22.58 -2.78 -0.42
N VAL A 57 22.21 -3.65 -1.36
CA VAL A 57 21.89 -3.33 -2.76
C VAL A 57 20.78 -4.25 -3.25
N GLY A 58 19.75 -3.68 -3.89
CA GLY A 58 18.65 -4.42 -4.50
C GLY A 58 17.28 -3.84 -4.15
N PRO A 59 16.19 -4.57 -4.46
CA PRO A 59 14.85 -4.29 -3.95
C PRO A 59 14.82 -4.13 -2.42
N LEU A 60 14.00 -3.19 -1.95
CA LEU A 60 13.86 -2.89 -0.51
C LEU A 60 13.43 -4.12 0.30
N LEU A 61 12.38 -4.80 -0.15
CA LEU A 61 11.84 -5.98 0.53
C LEU A 61 12.56 -7.25 0.07
N ARG A 62 12.84 -8.14 1.01
CA ARG A 62 13.42 -9.46 0.76
C ARG A 62 12.36 -10.53 0.56
N GLU A 63 12.76 -11.60 -0.12
CA GLU A 63 11.94 -12.80 -0.27
C GLU A 63 11.67 -13.37 1.12
N SER A 64 10.42 -13.67 1.43
CA SER A 64 10.04 -14.39 2.65
C SER A 64 9.41 -15.73 2.29
N ARG A 65 9.77 -16.79 3.03
CA ARG A 65 9.22 -18.13 2.85
C ARG A 65 8.31 -18.50 4.02
N LYS A 66 7.56 -19.61 3.86
CA LYS A 66 6.57 -20.09 4.85
C LYS A 66 7.16 -20.38 6.24
N ASN A 67 8.47 -20.63 6.33
CA ASN A 67 9.18 -20.83 7.59
C ASN A 67 9.54 -19.51 8.32
N GLY A 68 9.11 -18.36 7.79
CA GLY A 68 9.31 -17.06 8.43
C GLY A 68 10.65 -16.40 8.14
N HIS A 69 11.60 -17.12 7.54
CA HIS A 69 12.92 -16.58 7.22
C HIS A 69 12.92 -15.72 5.95
N LEU A 70 13.86 -14.77 5.92
CA LEU A 70 14.14 -13.92 4.77
C LEU A 70 15.31 -14.48 3.94
N TYR A 71 15.14 -14.48 2.63
CA TYR A 71 16.05 -15.09 1.67
C TYR A 71 16.56 -14.04 0.69
N GLY A 72 16.42 -14.30 -0.62
CA GLY A 72 16.96 -13.48 -1.68
C GLY A 72 16.32 -12.10 -1.77
N ALA A 73 16.64 -11.43 -2.87
CA ALA A 73 16.17 -10.09 -3.14
C ALA A 73 14.76 -10.08 -3.73
N GLY A 74 13.92 -9.17 -3.29
CA GLY A 74 12.59 -8.96 -3.85
C GLY A 74 11.51 -9.87 -3.27
N ILE A 75 10.28 -9.38 -3.32
CA ILE A 75 9.09 -10.12 -2.94
C ILE A 75 8.03 -9.90 -4.02
N ASN A 76 7.32 -10.96 -4.41
CA ASN A 76 6.21 -10.83 -5.35
C ASN A 76 4.93 -10.38 -4.63
N THR A 77 3.95 -9.91 -5.40
CA THR A 77 2.67 -9.39 -4.87
C THR A 77 1.91 -10.40 -4.01
N ARG A 78 1.88 -11.68 -4.44
CA ARG A 78 1.24 -12.76 -3.68
C ARG A 78 1.90 -12.92 -2.30
N ASN A 79 3.21 -12.94 -2.25
CA ASN A 79 3.98 -13.12 -1.01
C ASN A 79 3.82 -11.91 -0.08
N VAL A 80 3.59 -10.69 -0.59
CA VAL A 80 3.22 -9.54 0.25
C VAL A 80 1.89 -9.80 0.95
N SER A 81 0.86 -10.24 0.23
CA SER A 81 -0.44 -10.57 0.83
C SER A 81 -0.34 -11.73 1.84
N GLU A 82 0.45 -12.76 1.55
CA GLU A 82 0.69 -13.85 2.50
C GLU A 82 1.42 -13.35 3.76
N ARG A 83 2.36 -12.41 3.65
CA ARG A 83 3.01 -11.80 4.82
C ARG A 83 2.05 -10.99 5.67
N VAL A 84 1.15 -10.22 5.04
CA VAL A 84 0.08 -9.53 5.78
C VAL A 84 -0.77 -10.54 6.54
N LYS A 85 -1.16 -11.64 5.90
CA LYS A 85 -1.94 -12.71 6.54
C LYS A 85 -1.22 -13.33 7.74
N VAL A 86 0.07 -13.65 7.61
CA VAL A 86 0.87 -14.20 8.71
C VAL A 86 0.93 -13.23 9.89
N LEU A 87 1.15 -11.94 9.64
CA LEU A 87 1.17 -10.91 10.69
C LEU A 87 -0.21 -10.72 11.32
N ALA A 88 -1.28 -10.79 10.54
CA ALA A 88 -2.65 -10.68 11.02
C ALA A 88 -3.01 -11.83 11.98
N VAL A 89 -2.65 -13.06 11.62
CA VAL A 89 -2.86 -14.24 12.49
C VAL A 89 -2.14 -14.08 13.83
N ALA A 90 -0.92 -13.53 13.84
CA ALA A 90 -0.20 -13.24 15.08
C ALA A 90 -0.89 -12.19 15.96
N LEU A 91 -1.77 -11.36 15.37
CA LEU A 91 -2.61 -10.38 16.05
C LEU A 91 -4.03 -10.91 16.34
N GLY A 92 -4.32 -12.17 16.04
CA GLY A 92 -5.66 -12.76 16.20
C GLY A 92 -6.68 -12.32 15.14
N ILE A 93 -6.22 -11.80 14.00
CA ILE A 93 -7.06 -11.34 12.88
C ILE A 93 -7.01 -12.38 11.76
N GLU A 94 -8.14 -12.99 11.46
CA GLU A 94 -8.26 -13.96 10.37
C GLU A 94 -8.59 -13.28 9.03
N GLY A 95 -8.09 -13.86 7.93
CA GLY A 95 -8.47 -13.47 6.57
C GLY A 95 -7.90 -12.15 6.04
N LEU A 96 -7.16 -11.38 6.84
CA LEU A 96 -6.62 -10.09 6.40
C LEU A 96 -5.62 -10.23 5.23
N SER A 97 -5.79 -9.40 4.21
CA SER A 97 -4.91 -9.30 3.04
C SER A 97 -4.34 -7.89 2.86
N ALA A 98 -3.34 -7.76 1.98
CA ALA A 98 -2.80 -6.45 1.61
C ALA A 98 -3.85 -5.54 0.93
N HIS A 99 -4.87 -6.13 0.27
CA HIS A 99 -5.94 -5.36 -0.35
C HIS A 99 -6.83 -4.70 0.70
N ASP A 100 -7.12 -5.42 1.79
CA ASP A 100 -7.91 -4.91 2.92
C ASP A 100 -7.19 -3.74 3.61
N CYS A 101 -5.86 -3.81 3.75
CA CYS A 101 -5.07 -2.68 4.24
C CYS A 101 -5.25 -1.43 3.37
N ARG A 102 -5.32 -1.58 2.04
CA ARG A 102 -5.57 -0.48 1.10
C ARG A 102 -7.00 0.05 1.21
N HIS A 103 -8.00 -0.83 1.33
CA HIS A 103 -9.39 -0.44 1.57
C HIS A 103 -9.51 0.38 2.85
N TYR A 104 -8.96 -0.14 3.95
CA TYR A 104 -8.99 0.52 5.25
C TYR A 104 -8.32 1.89 5.20
N TRP A 105 -7.11 1.99 4.61
CA TRP A 105 -6.44 3.28 4.43
C TRP A 105 -7.28 4.28 3.62
N ALA A 106 -7.89 3.84 2.52
CA ALA A 106 -8.70 4.70 1.66
C ALA A 106 -9.95 5.21 2.40
N THR A 107 -10.66 4.33 3.11
CA THR A 107 -11.80 4.69 3.96
C THR A 107 -11.41 5.69 5.04
N GLN A 108 -10.29 5.47 5.74
CA GLN A 108 -9.83 6.37 6.80
C GLN A 108 -9.39 7.73 6.25
N ALA A 109 -8.72 7.76 5.09
CA ALA A 109 -8.34 9.00 4.41
C ALA A 109 -9.57 9.80 3.97
N ALA A 110 -10.57 9.14 3.40
CA ALA A 110 -11.84 9.76 3.02
C ALA A 110 -12.60 10.32 4.24
N ARG A 111 -12.71 9.54 5.33
CA ARG A 111 -13.32 9.97 6.60
C ARG A 111 -12.60 11.16 7.24
N SER A 112 -11.29 11.27 7.04
CA SER A 112 -10.47 12.40 7.51
C SER A 112 -10.61 13.65 6.62
N GLY A 113 -11.52 13.64 5.64
CA GLY A 113 -11.78 14.79 4.77
C GLY A 113 -10.80 14.94 3.62
N THR A 114 -10.07 13.89 3.24
CA THR A 114 -9.16 13.96 2.08
C THR A 114 -9.95 14.20 0.80
N PRO A 115 -9.63 15.26 0.02
CA PRO A 115 -10.28 15.52 -1.26
C PRO A 115 -10.10 14.36 -2.27
N VAL A 116 -11.09 14.17 -3.15
CA VAL A 116 -11.14 13.05 -4.09
C VAL A 116 -9.96 12.98 -5.04
N ASP A 117 -9.49 14.12 -5.55
CA ASP A 117 -8.31 14.22 -6.41
C ASP A 117 -7.05 13.71 -5.68
N ARG A 118 -6.87 14.13 -4.42
CA ARG A 118 -5.72 13.71 -3.60
C ARG A 118 -5.80 12.26 -3.21
N LEU A 119 -6.99 11.76 -2.91
CA LEU A 119 -7.21 10.35 -2.61
C LEU A 119 -6.93 9.49 -3.85
N GLN A 120 -7.42 9.92 -5.02
CA GLN A 120 -7.20 9.25 -6.30
C GLN A 120 -5.71 9.12 -6.61
N ASP A 121 -4.98 10.24 -6.54
CA ASP A 121 -3.54 10.28 -6.79
C ASP A 121 -2.76 9.41 -5.80
N ALA A 122 -3.05 9.56 -4.50
CA ALA A 122 -2.33 8.82 -3.46
C ALA A 122 -2.57 7.31 -3.53
N GLY A 123 -3.75 6.86 -3.96
CA GLY A 123 -4.01 5.45 -4.19
C GLY A 123 -3.57 4.96 -5.57
N GLY A 124 -3.25 5.84 -6.51
CA GLY A 124 -2.90 5.46 -7.88
C GLY A 124 -4.07 4.86 -8.65
N TRP A 125 -5.28 5.40 -8.49
CA TRP A 125 -6.43 5.02 -9.31
C TRP A 125 -6.47 5.85 -10.59
N THR A 126 -6.70 5.19 -11.73
CA THR A 126 -6.83 5.87 -13.04
C THR A 126 -8.17 6.56 -13.23
N SER A 127 -9.18 6.18 -12.44
CA SER A 127 -10.53 6.74 -12.47
C SER A 127 -10.99 7.11 -11.06
N PRO A 128 -11.81 8.17 -10.90
CA PRO A 128 -12.34 8.59 -9.60
C PRO A 128 -13.40 7.66 -9.03
N ALA A 129 -13.89 6.66 -9.79
CA ALA A 129 -15.00 5.80 -9.36
C ALA A 129 -14.78 5.15 -7.99
N MET A 130 -13.62 4.52 -7.77
CA MET A 130 -13.29 3.89 -6.48
C MET A 130 -13.06 4.91 -5.35
N PRO A 131 -12.26 5.99 -5.53
CA PRO A 131 -12.16 7.08 -4.57
C PRO A 131 -13.50 7.68 -4.13
N LEU A 132 -14.42 7.89 -5.08
CA LEU A 132 -15.74 8.44 -4.80
C LEU A 132 -16.56 7.53 -3.88
N HIS A 133 -16.53 6.21 -4.09
CA HIS A 133 -17.21 5.26 -3.19
C HIS A 133 -16.77 5.39 -1.73
N TYR A 134 -15.47 5.60 -1.45
CA TYR A 134 -15.01 5.81 -0.07
C TYR A 134 -15.48 7.13 0.52
N ILE A 135 -15.50 8.19 -0.30
CA ILE A 135 -15.94 9.53 0.14
C ILE A 135 -17.44 9.55 0.40
N GLU A 136 -18.24 8.91 -0.45
CA GLU A 136 -19.68 8.75 -0.25
C GLU A 136 -19.97 7.93 1.01
N ALA A 137 -19.30 6.79 1.19
CA ALA A 137 -19.42 5.97 2.40
C ALA A 137 -18.98 6.73 3.67
N ALA A 138 -18.04 7.66 3.56
CA ALA A 138 -17.62 8.51 4.67
C ALA A 138 -18.66 9.59 5.03
N LYS A 139 -19.36 10.16 4.03
CA LYS A 139 -20.42 11.16 4.24
C LYS A 139 -21.62 10.59 4.99
N ILE A 140 -21.98 9.34 4.71
CA ILE A 140 -23.17 8.67 5.27
C ILE A 140 -23.01 8.31 6.77
N ALA A 141 -21.81 8.44 7.37
CA ALA A 141 -21.58 8.00 8.75
C ALA A 141 -22.18 8.90 9.85
N ASN A 142 -22.58 10.16 9.55
CA ASN A 142 -23.05 11.12 10.55
C ASN A 142 -24.46 11.68 10.29
N GLU A 143 -25.16 11.25 9.22
CA GLU A 143 -26.54 11.65 8.97
C GLU A 143 -27.50 10.68 9.67
N GLY A 144 -28.10 11.11 10.78
CA GLY A 144 -29.12 10.36 11.52
C GLY A 144 -28.65 9.60 12.77
N VAL A 145 -27.42 9.79 13.23
CA VAL A 145 -26.96 9.24 14.52
C VAL A 145 -27.52 10.10 15.66
N VAL A 146 -28.54 9.59 16.36
CA VAL A 146 -29.02 10.11 17.64
C VAL A 146 -28.27 9.33 18.74
N LEU A 147 -27.57 10.05 19.61
CA LEU A 147 -27.02 9.48 20.85
C LEU A 147 -27.89 9.99 22.00
N ASP A 148 -28.45 9.06 22.75
CA ASP A 148 -29.29 9.30 23.93
C ASP A 148 -28.49 9.89 25.11
#